data_AF-A0A969HJJ4-F1
#
_entry.id   AF-A0A969HJJ4-F1
#
_cell.length_a   1.000
_cell.length_b   1.000
_cell.length_c   1.000
_cell.angle_alpha   90.00
_cell.angle_beta   90.00
_cell.angle_gamma   90.00
#
_symmetry.space_group_name_H-M   'P 1'
#
loop_
_entity.id
_entity.type
_entity.pdbx_description
1 polymer ?
#
loop_
_entity_poly.entity_id
_entity_poly.type
_entity_poly.pdbx_seq_one_letter_code
_entity_poly.pdbx_strand_id
1 'polypeptide(L)'
;HPPLPPNRLRLRPPLLPGRAGDGGGSDRVRIRLGDMPLVVSGGEFQAILALVKSIPGRRFNGEARVWELPDTVGLESLGQRVAAAGFVLEQE
;
A
#
# COMPACT_ATOMS: atom_id res chain seq x y z
N HIS A 1 -3.03 -47.26 12.09
CA HIS A 1 -2.76 -46.11 11.19
C HIS A 1 -4.11 -45.47 10.86
N PRO A 2 -4.50 -44.33 11.47
CA PRO A 2 -5.73 -43.63 11.09
C PRO A 2 -5.49 -42.71 9.87
N PRO A 3 -6.51 -42.48 9.02
CA PRO A 3 -6.38 -41.71 7.77
C PRO A 3 -6.29 -40.19 8.01
N LEU A 4 -5.52 -39.52 7.14
CA LEU A 4 -5.29 -38.07 7.11
C LEU A 4 -6.57 -37.30 6.74
N PRO A 5 -6.83 -36.11 7.33
CA PRO A 5 -7.93 -35.24 6.91
C PRO A 5 -7.59 -34.45 5.62
N PRO A 6 -8.61 -34.04 4.84
CA PRO A 6 -8.41 -33.37 3.56
C PRO A 6 -7.95 -31.92 3.76
N ASN A 7 -6.87 -31.60 3.06
CA ASN A 7 -6.44 -30.30 2.55
C ASN A 7 -7.33 -29.10 2.94
N ARG A 8 -7.09 -28.54 4.14
CA ARG A 8 -7.63 -27.24 4.51
C ARG A 8 -6.71 -26.18 3.90
N LEU A 9 -6.99 -25.81 2.65
CA LEU A 9 -6.49 -24.58 2.03
C LEU A 9 -6.86 -23.40 2.95
N ARG A 10 -6.02 -23.15 3.94
CA ARG A 10 -5.97 -21.90 4.69
C ARG A 10 -5.46 -20.88 3.68
N LEU A 11 -6.38 -20.33 2.89
CA LEU A 11 -6.20 -19.02 2.29
C LEU A 11 -5.98 -18.06 3.46
N ARG A 12 -4.72 -17.94 3.90
CA ARG A 12 -4.31 -16.86 4.79
C ARG A 12 -4.55 -15.59 3.95
N PRO A 13 -5.44 -14.67 4.37
CA PRO A 13 -5.36 -13.32 3.83
C PRO A 13 -3.92 -12.82 4.10
N PRO A 14 -3.28 -12.10 3.16
CA PRO A 14 -1.99 -11.49 3.45
C PRO A 14 -2.18 -10.59 4.68
N LEU A 15 -1.37 -10.88 5.69
CA LEU A 15 -1.34 -10.19 6.97
C LEU A 15 -1.12 -8.70 6.70
N LEU A 16 -2.12 -7.87 6.98
CA LEU A 16 -1.89 -6.47 7.34
C LEU A 16 -1.29 -6.50 8.75
N PRO A 17 0.00 -6.13 8.95
CA PRO A 17 0.52 -5.95 10.30
C PRO A 17 -0.01 -4.60 10.82
N GLY A 18 -1.24 -4.59 11.32
CA GLY A 18 -1.72 -3.51 12.17
C GLY A 18 -1.12 -3.68 13.55
N ARG A 19 0.10 -3.18 13.75
CA ARG A 19 0.66 -3.01 15.09
C ARG A 19 0.53 -1.54 15.43
N ALA A 20 -0.41 -1.22 16.32
CA ALA A 20 -0.56 0.11 16.89
C ALA A 20 0.80 0.58 17.46
N GLY A 21 1.49 1.43 16.69
CA GLY A 21 2.68 2.16 17.09
C GLY A 21 2.27 3.58 17.43
N ASP A 22 2.13 3.83 18.72
CA ASP A 22 1.99 5.13 19.37
C ASP A 22 3.14 6.06 18.92
N GLY A 23 2.79 7.13 18.18
CA GLY A 23 3.76 8.08 17.60
C GLY A 23 3.08 9.01 16.61
N GLY A 24 2.39 10.03 17.13
CA GLY A 24 1.56 11.00 16.41
C GLY A 24 2.30 11.93 15.43
N GLY A 25 2.87 11.36 14.36
CA GLY A 25 3.13 12.06 13.12
C GLY A 25 2.40 11.30 12.02
N SER A 26 1.39 11.92 11.40
CA SER A 26 0.76 11.34 10.22
C SER A 26 1.83 11.16 9.15
N ASP A 27 2.32 9.94 8.98
CA ASP A 27 3.32 9.68 7.97
C ASP A 27 2.69 9.81 6.58
N ARG A 28 3.42 10.42 5.66
CA ARG A 28 2.94 10.80 4.33
C ARG A 28 3.92 10.30 3.28
N VAL A 29 3.44 9.46 2.38
CA VAL A 29 4.21 8.99 1.23
C VAL A 29 3.75 9.72 -0.02
N ARG A 30 4.68 10.43 -0.64
CA ARG A 30 4.46 11.05 -1.94
C ARG A 30 4.52 10.00 -3.04
N ILE A 31 3.52 10.04 -3.89
CA ILE A 31 3.38 9.18 -5.07
C ILE A 31 3.01 10.04 -6.26
N ARG A 32 3.47 9.68 -7.45
CA ARG A 32 3.13 10.36 -8.70
C ARG A 32 2.53 9.32 -9.63
N LEU A 33 1.25 9.45 -9.95
CA LEU A 33 0.56 8.56 -10.88
C LEU A 33 0.54 9.23 -12.26
N GLY A 34 1.42 8.79 -13.17
CA GLY A 34 1.64 9.51 -14.43
C GLY A 34 2.13 10.92 -14.16
N ASP A 35 1.31 11.93 -14.47
CA ASP A 35 1.61 13.34 -14.20
C ASP A 35 0.94 13.88 -12.92
N MET A 36 0.11 13.08 -12.24
CA MET A 36 -0.65 13.53 -11.08
C MET A 36 0.13 13.30 -9.78
N PRO A 37 0.49 14.37 -9.04
CA PRO A 37 1.08 14.23 -7.71
C PRO A 37 0.00 13.88 -6.68
N LEU A 38 0.29 12.87 -5.88
CA LEU A 38 -0.60 12.30 -4.88
C LEU A 38 0.17 12.10 -3.57
N VAL A 39 -0.55 12.05 -2.46
CA VAL A 39 -0.03 11.76 -1.14
C VAL A 39 -0.90 10.69 -0.50
N VAL A 40 -0.25 9.65 0.02
CA VAL A 40 -0.92 8.65 0.88
C VAL A 40 -0.59 8.97 2.32
N SER A 41 -1.62 9.11 3.14
CA SER A 41 -1.52 9.46 4.56
C SER A 41 -2.45 8.58 5.42
N GLY A 42 -2.32 8.62 6.75
CA GLY A 42 -3.28 7.97 7.66
C GLY A 42 -2.86 6.62 8.23
N GLY A 43 -1.57 6.27 8.20
CA GLY A 43 -1.06 5.06 8.85
C GLY A 43 0.45 5.09 9.04
N GLU A 44 1.03 3.94 9.42
CA GLU A 44 2.48 3.80 9.53
C GLU A 44 3.15 3.88 8.15
N PHE A 45 4.25 4.64 8.05
CA PHE A 45 5.07 4.76 6.85
C PHE A 45 5.38 3.41 6.20
N GLN A 46 5.75 2.42 7.02
CA GLN A 46 6.13 1.10 6.55
C GLN A 46 4.96 0.37 5.88
N ALA A 47 3.74 0.58 6.36
CA ALA A 47 2.54 -0.01 5.79
C ALA A 47 2.18 0.65 4.46
N ILE A 48 2.28 1.99 4.38
CA ILE A 48 2.09 2.74 3.14
C ILE A 48 3.16 2.35 2.11
N LEU A 49 4.42 2.26 2.52
CA LEU A 49 5.51 1.79 1.68
C LEU A 49 5.30 0.35 1.21
N ALA A 50 4.80 -0.56 2.06
CA ALA A 50 4.50 -1.93 1.65
C ALA A 50 3.43 -1.96 0.54
N LEU A 51 2.40 -1.11 0.65
CA LEU A 51 1.38 -0.94 -0.39
C LEU A 51 1.99 -0.44 -1.70
N VAL A 52 2.77 0.64 -1.66
CA VAL A 52 3.42 1.19 -2.86
C VAL A 52 4.39 0.16 -3.45
N LYS A 53 5.14 -0.54 -2.60
CA LYS A 53 6.03 -1.66 -2.97
C LYS A 53 5.29 -2.93 -3.42
N SER A 54 3.96 -2.97 -3.37
CA SER A 54 3.20 -4.04 -4.00
C SER A 54 2.82 -3.70 -5.44
N ILE A 55 2.99 -2.45 -5.89
CA ILE A 55 2.51 -2.00 -7.20
C ILE A 55 3.56 -2.32 -8.28
N PRO A 56 3.22 -3.12 -9.30
CA PRO A 56 4.16 -3.45 -10.37
C PRO A 56 4.47 -2.20 -11.23
N GLY A 57 5.71 -2.11 -11.75
CA GLY A 57 6.12 -1.00 -12.62
C GLY A 57 6.41 0.33 -11.91
N ARG A 58 6.35 0.37 -10.58
CA ARG A 58 6.75 1.53 -9.77
C ARG A 58 8.23 1.87 -9.95
N ARG A 59 8.56 3.15 -9.89
CA ARG A 59 9.92 3.69 -9.88
C ARG A 59 10.05 4.64 -8.70
N PHE A 60 11.06 4.44 -7.87
CA PHE A 60 11.35 5.38 -6.78
C PHE A 60 12.28 6.47 -7.30
N ASN A 61 11.85 7.72 -7.26
CA ASN A 61 12.69 8.88 -7.54
C ASN A 61 13.26 9.39 -6.21
N GLY A 62 14.53 9.08 -5.97
CA GLY A 62 15.23 9.43 -4.73
C GLY A 62 15.50 10.92 -4.57
N GLU A 63 15.61 11.68 -5.66
CA GLU A 63 15.82 13.14 -5.61
C GLU A 63 14.56 13.85 -5.11
N ALA A 64 13.41 13.52 -5.67
CA ALA A 64 12.12 14.10 -5.29
C ALA A 64 11.45 13.37 -4.11
N ARG A 65 12.03 12.25 -3.63
CA ARG A 65 11.47 11.36 -2.60
C ARG A 65 10.03 10.94 -2.91
N VAL A 66 9.74 10.71 -4.19
CA VAL A 66 8.40 10.38 -4.71
C VAL A 66 8.43 9.01 -5.40
N TRP A 67 7.35 8.26 -5.24
CA TRP A 67 7.14 7.00 -5.95
C TRP A 67 6.35 7.25 -7.23
N GLU A 68 7.01 7.11 -8.37
CA GLU A 68 6.38 7.19 -9.68
C GLU A 68 5.70 5.86 -9.99
N LEU A 69 4.42 5.94 -10.34
CA LEU A 69 3.55 4.82 -10.62
C LEU A 69 3.08 4.95 -12.08
N PRO A 70 3.02 3.83 -12.82
CA PRO A 70 2.52 3.87 -14.18
C PRO A 70 1.02 4.18 -14.18
N ASP A 71 0.57 4.94 -15.18
CA ASP A 71 -0.84 5.27 -15.40
C ASP A 71 -1.73 4.02 -15.51
N THR A 72 -1.15 2.89 -15.93
CA THR A 72 -1.80 1.56 -16.00
C THR A 72 -2.46 1.10 -14.69
N VAL A 73 -2.01 1.59 -13.53
CA VAL A 73 -2.64 1.27 -12.24
C VAL A 73 -4.02 1.93 -12.14
N GLY A 74 -4.17 3.13 -12.71
CA GLY A 74 -5.37 3.94 -12.60
C GLY A 74 -5.57 4.55 -11.21
N LEU A 75 -6.09 5.79 -11.16
CA LEU A 75 -6.34 6.49 -9.91
C LEU A 75 -7.37 5.76 -9.05
N GLU A 76 -8.44 5.24 -9.67
CA GLU A 76 -9.49 4.51 -8.97
C GLU A 76 -8.97 3.22 -8.32
N SER A 77 -8.19 2.40 -9.03
CA SER A 77 -7.64 1.16 -8.46
C SER A 77 -6.66 1.46 -7.33
N LEU A 78 -5.86 2.52 -7.46
CA LEU A 78 -4.98 2.98 -6.41
C LEU A 78 -5.77 3.43 -5.18
N GLY A 79 -6.79 4.27 -5.38
CA GLY A 79 -7.70 4.74 -4.33
C GLY A 79 -8.39 3.59 -3.61
N GLN A 80 -8.88 2.58 -4.34
CA GLN A 80 -9.49 1.39 -3.74
C GLN A 80 -8.49 0.59 -2.90
N ARG A 81 -7.24 0.43 -3.34
CA ARG A 81 -6.20 -0.27 -2.56
C ARG A 81 -5.82 0.50 -1.30
N VAL A 82 -5.65 1.81 -1.41
CA VAL A 82 -5.31 2.71 -0.31
C VAL A 82 -6.44 2.71 0.73
N ALA A 83 -7.70 2.86 0.29
CA ALA A 83 -8.87 2.80 1.14
C ALA A 83 -9.08 1.41 1.78
N ALA A 84 -8.86 0.32 1.03
CA ALA A 84 -8.94 -1.04 1.57
C ALA A 84 -7.88 -1.32 2.65
N ALA A 85 -6.75 -0.62 2.62
CA ALA A 85 -5.72 -0.68 3.64
C ALA A 85 -5.97 0.27 4.83
N GLY A 86 -7.05 1.07 4.78
CA GLY A 86 -7.41 2.03 5.83
C GLY A 86 -6.64 3.35 5.76
N PHE A 87 -6.01 3.65 4.63
CA PHE A 87 -5.27 4.89 4.41
C PHE A 87 -6.10 5.89 3.59
N VAL A 88 -5.64 7.14 3.56
CA VAL A 88 -6.24 8.23 2.80
C VAL A 88 -5.34 8.55 1.60
N LEU A 89 -5.95 8.69 0.42
CA LEU A 89 -5.29 9.18 -0.79
C LEU A 89 -5.73 10.62 -1.02
N GLU A 90 -4.79 11.56 -1.03
CA GLU A 90 -5.02 12.98 -1.26
C GLU A 90 -4.21 13.44 -2.48
N GLN A 91 -4.71 14.44 -3.19
CA GLN A 91 -3.93 15.13 -4.22
C GLN A 91 -3.05 16.19 -3.54
N GLU A 92 -1.77 16.25 -3.93
CA GLU A 92 -0.85 17.30 -3.44
C GLU A 92 -1.16 18.66 -4.07
#